data_AF-A0A7K2TQ15-F1
#
_entry.id   AF-A0A7K2TQ15-F1
#
_cell.length_a   1.000
_cell.length_b   1.000
_cell.length_c   1.000
_cell.angle_alpha   90.00
_cell.angle_beta   90.00
_cell.angle_gamma   90.00
#
_symmetry.space_group_name_H-M   'P 1'
#
loop_
_entity.id
_entity.type
_entity.pdbx_description
1 polymer ?
#
loop_
_entity_poly.entity_id
_entity_poly.type
_entity_poly.pdbx_seq_one_letter_code
_entity_poly.pdbx_strand_id
1 'polypeptide(L)'
;MTDPSPAVAAAVEGELRLLDPVVRASAELLATMLHPDFREIGTSGRLWDRETIIAALTAPDPEAPRPGPLTASRMCGEQLAEDLVHLTFDTESRGLRSHRSSLWRLTDSGWRLYFHQATPFIDDPFAEV
;
A
#
# COMPACT_ATOMS: atom_id res chain seq x y z
N MET A 1 -11.48 19.88 11.48
CA MET A 1 -10.56 18.99 10.76
C MET A 1 -10.31 19.67 9.43
N THR A 2 -9.08 20.08 9.15
CA THR A 2 -8.72 20.65 7.85
C THR A 2 -8.84 19.55 6.82
N ASP A 3 -9.53 19.80 5.71
CA ASP A 3 -9.58 18.84 4.62
C ASP A 3 -8.16 18.51 4.13
N PRO A 4 -7.89 17.25 3.76
CA PRO A 4 -6.58 16.86 3.25
C PRO A 4 -6.25 17.69 2.00
N SER A 5 -4.96 17.97 1.79
CA SER A 5 -4.54 18.63 0.54
C SER A 5 -4.95 17.77 -0.66
N PRO A 6 -5.19 18.36 -1.85
CA PRO A 6 -5.50 17.60 -3.05
C PRO A 6 -4.46 16.51 -3.37
N ALA A 7 -3.19 16.75 -3.04
CA ALA A 7 -2.12 15.77 -3.17
C ALA A 7 -2.32 14.55 -2.24
N VAL A 8 -2.64 14.81 -0.97
CA VAL A 8 -2.93 13.74 0.01
C VAL A 8 -4.18 12.95 -0.41
N ALA A 9 -5.24 13.64 -0.85
CA ALA A 9 -6.46 12.97 -1.33
C ALA A 9 -6.17 12.05 -2.52
N ALA A 10 -5.38 12.49 -3.50
CA ALA A 10 -4.99 11.68 -4.66
C ALA A 10 -4.13 10.46 -4.27
N ALA A 11 -3.19 10.64 -3.33
CA ALA A 11 -2.40 9.53 -2.80
C ALA A 11 -3.27 8.50 -2.07
N VAL A 12 -4.23 8.96 -1.25
CA VAL A 12 -5.18 8.08 -0.55
C VAL A 12 -6.04 7.30 -1.54
N GLU A 13 -6.55 7.94 -2.59
CA GLU A 13 -7.30 7.25 -3.65
C GLU A 13 -6.45 6.18 -4.34
N GLY A 14 -5.19 6.51 -4.66
CA GLY A 14 -4.24 5.56 -5.22
C GLY A 14 -3.99 4.36 -4.30
N GLU A 15 -3.83 4.60 -3.00
CA GLU A 15 -3.63 3.54 -2.00
C GLU A 15 -4.85 2.61 -1.94
N LEU A 16 -6.05 3.18 -1.80
CA LEU A 16 -7.29 2.39 -1.76
C LEU A 16 -7.50 1.57 -3.03
N ARG A 17 -7.14 2.14 -4.19
CA ARG A 17 -7.20 1.44 -5.47
C ARG A 17 -6.20 0.26 -5.52
N LEU A 18 -5.05 0.34 -4.87
CA LEU A 18 -4.10 -0.79 -4.74
C LEU A 18 -4.54 -1.86 -3.73
N LEU A 19 -5.59 -1.61 -2.95
CA LEU A 19 -6.23 -2.64 -2.10
C LEU A 19 -7.31 -3.43 -2.86
N ASP A 20 -7.80 -2.92 -4.01
CA ASP A 20 -8.79 -3.61 -4.84
C ASP A 20 -8.20 -4.90 -5.43
N PRO A 21 -8.81 -6.08 -5.17
CA PRO A 21 -8.37 -7.35 -5.74
C PRO A 21 -8.24 -7.36 -7.26
N VAL A 22 -9.10 -6.63 -7.98
CA VAL A 22 -9.08 -6.55 -9.44
C VAL A 22 -7.82 -5.82 -9.92
N VAL A 23 -7.47 -4.73 -9.25
CA VAL A 23 -6.23 -3.97 -9.55
C VAL A 23 -5.01 -4.81 -9.20
N ARG A 24 -5.01 -5.44 -8.03
CA ARG A 24 -3.89 -6.29 -7.57
C ARG A 24 -3.64 -7.50 -8.46
N ALA A 25 -4.66 -7.97 -9.18
CA ALA A 25 -4.55 -9.11 -10.11
C ALA A 25 -4.16 -8.71 -11.54
N SER A 26 -4.02 -7.41 -11.87
CA SER A 26 -3.64 -6.95 -13.22
C SER A 26 -2.24 -6.36 -13.23
N ALA A 27 -1.36 -6.98 -14.02
CA ALA A 27 0.00 -6.51 -14.20
C ALA A 27 0.03 -5.14 -14.87
N GLU A 28 -0.87 -4.89 -15.82
CA GLU A 28 -1.00 -3.62 -16.53
C GLU A 28 -1.41 -2.50 -15.59
N LEU A 29 -2.42 -2.72 -14.74
CA LEU A 29 -2.87 -1.70 -13.79
C LEU A 29 -1.79 -1.40 -12.76
N LEU A 30 -1.18 -2.42 -12.16
CA LEU A 30 -0.05 -2.24 -11.24
C LEU A 30 1.10 -1.49 -11.91
N ALA A 31 1.44 -1.81 -13.15
CA ALA A 31 2.50 -1.15 -13.91
C ALA A 31 2.29 0.35 -14.08
N THR A 32 1.03 0.82 -14.13
CA THR A 32 0.70 2.26 -14.23
C THR A 32 0.74 2.99 -12.88
N MET A 33 0.52 2.26 -11.78
CA MET A 33 0.44 2.83 -10.44
C MET A 33 1.78 2.80 -9.69
N LEU A 34 2.63 1.80 -9.96
CA LEU A 34 3.95 1.68 -9.34
C LEU A 34 4.98 2.52 -10.09
N HIS A 35 5.72 3.35 -9.34
CA HIS A 35 6.85 4.10 -9.86
C HIS A 35 7.91 3.15 -10.43
N PRO A 36 8.62 3.47 -11.53
CA PRO A 36 9.68 2.61 -12.09
C PRO A 36 10.71 2.13 -11.05
N ASP A 37 11.12 3.04 -10.16
CA ASP A 37 12.05 2.75 -9.06
C ASP A 37 11.38 2.21 -7.78
N PHE A 38 10.16 1.70 -7.87
CA PHE A 38 9.39 1.25 -6.71
C PHE A 38 10.15 0.20 -5.88
N ARG A 39 10.03 0.31 -4.55
CA ARG A 39 10.54 -0.66 -3.58
C ARG A 39 9.50 -0.94 -2.50
N GLU A 40 9.42 -2.20 -2.08
CA GLU A 40 8.58 -2.61 -0.96
C GLU A 40 9.33 -3.47 0.06
N ILE A 41 9.00 -3.24 1.33
CA ILE A 41 9.33 -4.12 2.44
C ILE A 41 8.03 -4.81 2.89
N GLY A 42 7.89 -6.08 2.52
CA GLY A 42 6.70 -6.86 2.87
C GLY A 42 6.64 -7.17 4.37
N THR A 43 5.50 -7.68 4.84
CA THR A 43 5.31 -8.06 6.26
C THR A 43 6.30 -9.12 6.76
N SER A 44 6.90 -9.91 5.86
CA SER A 44 7.95 -10.88 6.17
C SER A 44 9.37 -10.27 6.22
N GLY A 45 9.51 -8.97 5.96
CA GLY A 45 10.80 -8.31 5.77
C GLY A 45 11.43 -8.54 4.39
N ARG A 46 10.77 -9.30 3.50
CA ARG A 46 11.25 -9.48 2.12
C ARG A 46 11.24 -8.15 1.38
N LEU A 47 12.34 -7.87 0.70
CA LEU A 47 12.47 -6.75 -0.23
C LEU A 47 11.90 -7.14 -1.59
N TRP A 48 11.10 -6.24 -2.13
CA TRP A 48 10.52 -6.36 -3.46
C TRP A 48 10.86 -5.13 -4.29
N ASP A 49 11.10 -5.38 -5.57
CA ASP A 49 11.09 -4.33 -6.59
C ASP A 49 9.79 -4.40 -7.40
N ARG A 50 9.62 -3.43 -8.29
CA ARG A 50 8.44 -3.31 -9.16
C ARG A 50 8.16 -4.58 -9.96
N GLU A 51 9.17 -5.20 -10.57
CA GLU A 51 8.97 -6.32 -11.47
C GLU A 51 8.61 -7.59 -10.68
N THR A 52 9.34 -7.84 -9.61
CA THR A 52 9.17 -9.03 -8.76
C THR A 52 7.85 -9.00 -7.99
N ILE A 53 7.39 -7.83 -7.51
CA ILE A 53 6.08 -7.74 -6.84
C ILE A 53 4.92 -7.94 -7.83
N ILE A 54 5.00 -7.35 -9.02
CA ILE A 54 3.96 -7.52 -10.06
C ILE A 54 3.86 -9.00 -10.42
N ALA A 55 4.99 -9.64 -10.72
CA ALA A 55 5.03 -11.05 -11.07
C ALA A 55 4.46 -11.93 -9.95
N ALA A 56 4.77 -11.62 -8.68
CA ALA A 56 4.25 -12.37 -7.54
C ALA A 56 2.75 -12.18 -7.31
N LEU A 57 2.22 -10.97 -7.50
CA LEU A 57 0.79 -10.68 -7.30
C LEU A 57 -0.09 -11.22 -8.42
N THR A 58 0.44 -11.31 -9.65
CA THR A 58 -0.32 -11.78 -10.82
C THR A 58 -0.05 -13.25 -11.17
N ALA A 59 0.82 -13.93 -10.43
CA ALA A 59 1.05 -15.35 -10.61
C ALA A 59 -0.26 -16.13 -10.36
N PRO A 60 -0.64 -17.07 -11.24
CA PRO A 60 -1.76 -17.95 -10.98
C PRO A 60 -1.39 -18.88 -9.82
N ASP A 61 -1.97 -18.63 -8.66
CA ASP A 61 -1.84 -19.52 -7.51
C ASP A 61 -3.21 -20.12 -7.17
N PRO A 62 -3.47 -21.40 -7.51
CA PRO A 62 -4.73 -22.07 -7.25
C PRO A 62 -4.96 -22.35 -5.75
N GLU A 63 -3.91 -22.31 -4.92
CA GLU A 63 -3.95 -22.48 -3.47
C GLU A 63 -3.89 -21.14 -2.73
N ALA A 64 -3.59 -20.03 -3.43
CA ALA A 64 -3.62 -18.71 -2.83
C ALA A 64 -5.02 -18.48 -2.27
N PRO A 65 -5.14 -18.17 -0.96
CA PRO A 65 -6.41 -17.80 -0.41
C PRO A 65 -6.96 -16.63 -1.24
N ARG A 66 -8.20 -16.75 -1.74
CA ARG A 66 -8.87 -15.61 -2.36
C ARG A 66 -8.65 -14.40 -1.46
N PRO A 67 -8.17 -13.25 -2.00
CA PRO A 67 -7.93 -12.07 -1.19
C PRO A 67 -9.19 -11.83 -0.35
N GLY A 68 -9.07 -11.98 0.97
CA GLY A 68 -10.17 -11.61 1.86
C GLY A 68 -10.37 -10.09 1.78
N PRO A 69 -11.47 -9.55 2.32
CA PRO A 69 -11.58 -8.11 2.47
C PRO A 69 -10.34 -7.60 3.22
N LEU A 70 -9.58 -6.73 2.56
CA LEU A 70 -8.47 -5.99 3.14
C LEU A 70 -9.05 -4.64 3.53
N THR A 71 -9.22 -4.41 4.83
CA THR A 71 -9.73 -3.13 5.32
C THR A 71 -8.57 -2.21 5.63
N ALA A 72 -8.71 -0.93 5.29
CA ALA A 72 -7.79 0.13 5.71
C ALA A 72 -8.47 0.99 6.77
N SER A 73 -7.71 1.39 7.78
CA SER A 73 -8.19 2.26 8.85
C SER A 73 -7.08 3.21 9.30
N ARG A 74 -7.43 4.22 10.12
CA ARG A 74 -6.47 5.22 10.64
C ARG A 74 -5.61 5.87 9.53
N MET A 75 -6.22 6.11 8.37
CA MET A 75 -5.55 6.75 7.25
C MET A 75 -5.16 8.18 7.60
N CYS A 76 -3.86 8.45 7.56
CA CYS A 76 -3.25 9.75 7.77
C CYS A 76 -2.30 10.02 6.62
N GLY A 77 -2.26 11.27 6.14
CA GLY A 77 -1.37 11.65 5.06
C GLY A 77 -0.78 13.03 5.27
N GLU A 78 0.48 13.18 4.87
CA GLU A 78 1.24 14.41 4.94
C GLU A 78 1.94 14.66 3.60
N GLN A 79 1.82 15.88 3.10
CA GLN A 79 2.55 16.30 1.91
C GLN A 79 3.93 16.83 2.33
N LEU A 80 4.97 16.03 2.12
CA LEU A 80 6.34 16.33 2.54
C LEU A 80 7.05 17.29 1.58
N ALA A 81 6.65 17.29 0.31
CA ALA A 81 7.13 18.21 -0.73
C ALA A 81 6.05 18.44 -1.80
N GLU A 82 6.29 19.33 -2.76
CA GLU A 82 5.37 19.58 -3.87
C GLU A 82 5.02 18.29 -4.63
N ASP A 83 6.00 17.42 -4.84
CA ASP A 83 5.90 16.17 -5.58
C ASP A 83 5.88 14.90 -4.70
N LEU A 84 5.77 15.03 -3.36
CA LEU A 84 5.91 13.89 -2.45
C LEU A 84 4.89 13.90 -1.31
N VAL A 85 4.18 12.78 -1.17
CA VAL A 85 3.22 12.54 -0.10
C VAL A 85 3.62 11.28 0.67
N HIS A 86 3.52 11.33 1.98
CA HIS A 86 3.64 10.18 2.86
C HIS A 86 2.27 9.82 3.44
N LEU A 87 1.89 8.55 3.37
CA LEU A 87 0.71 8.02 4.02
C LEU A 87 1.12 7.00 5.09
N THR A 88 0.35 7.00 6.17
CA THR A 88 0.38 5.95 7.19
C THR A 88 -1.04 5.49 7.48
N PHE A 89 -1.24 4.18 7.60
CA PHE A 89 -2.55 3.60 7.85
C PHE A 89 -2.40 2.18 8.38
N ASP A 90 -3.46 1.62 8.94
CA ASP A 90 -3.49 0.23 9.37
C ASP A 90 -4.26 -0.61 8.35
N THR A 91 -3.77 -1.82 8.07
CA THR A 91 -4.53 -2.83 7.32
C THR A 91 -4.86 -4.03 8.16
N GLU A 92 -6.04 -4.60 7.95
CA GLU A 92 -6.44 -5.90 8.50
C GLU A 92 -6.91 -6.84 7.40
N SER A 93 -6.46 -8.10 7.44
CA SER A 93 -7.05 -9.18 6.67
C SER A 93 -7.02 -10.48 7.48
N ARG A 94 -8.18 -11.08 7.72
CA ARG A 94 -8.32 -12.36 8.44
C ARG A 94 -7.63 -12.34 9.83
N GLY A 95 -7.73 -11.22 10.54
CA GLY A 95 -7.09 -11.01 11.85
C GLY A 95 -5.59 -10.70 11.80
N LEU A 96 -4.95 -10.75 10.63
CA LEU A 96 -3.57 -10.30 10.45
C LEU A 96 -3.57 -8.80 10.24
N ARG A 97 -2.84 -8.08 11.09
CA ARG A 97 -2.77 -6.62 11.08
C ARG A 97 -1.39 -6.12 10.78
N SER A 98 -1.31 -4.95 10.15
CA SER A 98 -0.03 -4.31 9.84
C SER A 98 -0.17 -2.81 9.80
N HIS A 99 0.81 -2.13 10.38
CA HIS A 99 1.05 -0.72 10.13
C HIS A 99 1.63 -0.59 8.72
N ARG A 100 1.02 0.26 7.90
CA ARG A 100 1.45 0.58 6.54
C ARG A 100 2.05 1.96 6.51
N SER A 101 3.07 2.10 5.68
CA SER A 101 3.71 3.36 5.34
C SER A 101 3.96 3.37 3.84
N SER A 102 3.45 4.38 3.13
CA SER A 102 3.66 4.53 1.69
C SER A 102 4.13 5.93 1.31
N LEU A 103 5.06 6.00 0.36
CA LEU A 103 5.46 7.25 -0.28
C LEU A 103 4.88 7.28 -1.69
N TRP A 104 4.15 8.34 -1.99
CA TRP A 104 3.57 8.62 -3.29
C TRP A 104 4.33 9.78 -3.90
N ARG A 105 4.78 9.61 -5.15
CA ARG A 105 5.52 10.63 -5.88
C ARG A 105 4.75 11.09 -7.12
N LEU A 106 4.66 12.40 -7.32
CA LEU A 106 4.07 12.98 -8.52
C LEU A 106 5.02 12.77 -9.70
N THR A 107 4.47 12.30 -10.82
CA THR A 107 5.17 12.12 -12.09
C THR A 107 4.40 12.81 -13.20
N ASP A 108 4.96 12.87 -14.40
CA ASP A 108 4.25 13.37 -15.60
C ASP A 108 2.95 12.62 -15.89
N SER A 109 2.81 11.38 -15.37
CA SER A 109 1.62 10.55 -15.51
C SER A 109 0.70 10.57 -14.27
N GLY A 110 0.95 11.46 -13.31
CA GLY A 110 0.22 11.54 -12.04
C GLY A 110 0.97 10.89 -10.86
N TRP A 111 0.27 10.78 -9.73
CA TRP A 111 0.81 10.18 -8.51
C TRP A 111 1.04 8.68 -8.66
N ARG A 112 2.24 8.23 -8.31
CA ARG A 112 2.63 6.81 -8.32
C ARG A 112 3.22 6.41 -6.99
N LEU A 113 2.97 5.18 -6.59
CA LEU A 113 3.54 4.59 -5.38
C LEU A 113 5.04 4.38 -5.60
N TYR A 114 5.86 5.08 -4.81
CA TYR A 114 7.32 5.05 -4.88
C TYR A 114 7.93 4.08 -3.87
N PHE A 115 7.36 4.01 -2.67
CA PHE A 115 7.82 3.10 -1.63
C PHE A 115 6.65 2.61 -0.80
N HIS A 116 6.72 1.35 -0.34
CA HIS A 116 5.74 0.79 0.58
C HIS A 116 6.40 -0.10 1.64
N GLN A 117 5.92 -0.03 2.87
CA GLN A 117 6.32 -0.93 3.94
C GLN A 117 5.12 -1.39 4.74
N ALA A 118 5.17 -2.64 5.17
CA ALA A 118 4.21 -3.22 6.07
C ALA A 118 4.90 -3.82 7.30
N THR A 119 4.53 -3.35 8.49
CA THR A 119 5.06 -3.85 9.76
C THR A 119 3.94 -4.59 10.49
N PRO A 120 4.00 -5.92 10.65
CA PRO A 120 2.96 -6.66 11.36
C PRO A 120 2.92 -6.26 12.84
N PHE A 121 1.72 -6.20 13.41
CA PHE A 121 1.54 -5.95 14.84
C PHE A 121 0.37 -6.78 15.39
N ILE A 122 0.40 -6.96 16.70
CA ILE A 122 -0.72 -7.42 17.52
C ILE A 122 -1.08 -6.26 18.46
N ASP A 123 -2.37 -6.08 18.76
CA ASP A 123 -2.71 -5.19 19.89
C ASP A 123 -2.03 -5.73 21.14
N ASP A 124 -1.56 -4.79 21.95
CA ASP A 124 -0.68 -4.98 23.10
C ASP A 124 -0.74 -6.39 23.72
N PRO A 125 0.31 -7.22 23.56
CA PRO A 125 0.34 -8.55 24.17
C PRO A 125 0.38 -8.50 25.71
N PHE A 126 0.52 -7.30 26.30
CA PHE A 126 0.54 -7.05 27.74
C PHE A 126 -0.60 -6.14 28.23
N ALA A 127 -1.62 -5.87 27.41
CA ALA A 127 -2.84 -5.21 27.85
C ALA A 127 -3.73 -6.18 28.66
N GLU A 128 -3.20 -6.63 29.81
CA GLU A 128 -3.87 -7.03 31.07
C GLU A 128 -2.92 -7.92 31.88
N VAL A 129 -2.29 -7.31 32.90
CA VAL A 129 -2.15 -7.87 34.26
C VAL A 129 -2.60 -6.83 35.25
#